data_AF-A0A2G9QJV6-F1
#
_entry.id   AF-A0A2G9QJV6-F1
#
_cell.length_a   1.000
_cell.length_b   1.000
_cell.length_c   1.000
_cell.angle_alpha   90.00
_cell.angle_beta   90.00
_cell.angle_gamma   90.00
#
_symmetry.space_group_name_H-M   'P 1'
#
loop_
_entity.id
_entity.type
_entity.pdbx_description
1 polymer ?
#
loop_
_entity_poly.entity_id
_entity_poly.type
_entity_poly.pdbx_seq_one_letter_code
_entity_poly.pdbx_strand_id
1 'polypeptide(L)'
;MDSPKQNPMPADIKASRIEQFINNSRRDTTMDGVTVETIVFEDAERFLRIHFAAIIKAKPEWNYILDELVSQSIFTDEQVAHVRSSDVVQEQIRETLRMIMKQGNESCRTLLQLMNRHHPSLMRALAVPANVGPFHRH
;
A
#
# COMPACT_ATOMS: atom_id res chain seq x y z
N MET A 1 15.70 -41.59 47.07
CA MET A 1 14.98 -41.92 45.82
C MET A 1 14.65 -40.61 45.16
N ASP A 2 15.38 -40.38 44.09
CA ASP A 2 15.55 -39.13 43.37
C ASP A 2 14.29 -38.84 42.54
N SER A 3 13.81 -37.60 42.53
CA SER A 3 12.66 -37.17 41.73
C SER A 3 13.14 -36.47 40.46
N PRO A 4 12.94 -37.06 39.27
CA PRO A 4 13.04 -36.31 38.03
C PRO A 4 11.67 -36.27 37.34
N LYS A 5 11.13 -35.06 37.16
CA LYS A 5 10.44 -34.75 35.91
C LYS A 5 10.53 -33.26 35.63
N GLN A 6 11.59 -32.92 34.90
CA GLN A 6 11.76 -31.64 34.24
C GLN A 6 10.49 -31.34 33.43
N ASN A 7 9.95 -30.16 33.66
CA ASN A 7 8.88 -29.57 32.88
C ASN A 7 9.52 -28.94 31.62
N PRO A 8 9.34 -29.48 30.41
CA PRO A 8 9.85 -28.80 29.22
C PRO A 8 8.96 -27.59 28.92
N MET A 9 9.62 -26.44 28.79
CA MET A 9 9.07 -25.15 28.39
C MET A 9 8.09 -25.26 27.20
N PRO A 10 7.04 -24.42 27.12
CA PRO A 10 6.28 -24.28 25.89
C PRO A 10 7.22 -23.81 24.77
N ALA A 11 7.11 -24.44 23.61
CA ALA A 11 7.79 -24.07 22.39
C ALA A 11 7.29 -22.70 21.91
N ASP A 12 7.83 -21.65 22.51
CA ASP A 12 7.91 -20.33 21.90
C ASP A 12 8.91 -20.39 20.73
N ILE A 13 8.70 -19.55 19.72
CA ILE A 13 9.52 -19.39 18.51
C ILE A 13 9.16 -20.33 17.34
N LYS A 14 8.16 -19.91 16.55
CA LYS A 14 8.35 -19.55 15.13
C LYS A 14 7.07 -18.91 14.55
N ALA A 15 6.78 -17.70 15.00
CA ALA A 15 5.89 -16.78 14.28
C ALA A 15 6.53 -15.39 14.08
N SER A 16 7.86 -15.26 14.23
CA SER A 16 8.53 -13.94 14.13
C SER A 16 9.14 -13.67 12.76
N ARG A 17 8.34 -13.69 11.68
CA ARG A 17 8.80 -13.13 10.40
C ARG A 17 7.75 -12.46 9.52
N ILE A 18 6.51 -12.28 10.01
CA ILE A 18 5.44 -11.60 9.24
C ILE A 18 4.73 -10.50 10.06
N GLU A 19 5.28 -10.10 11.21
CA GLU A 19 4.74 -8.97 12.01
C GLU A 19 5.58 -7.68 11.94
N GLN A 20 6.49 -7.56 10.97
CA GLN A 20 7.31 -6.34 10.82
C GLN A 20 6.80 -5.33 9.79
N PHE A 21 5.70 -5.59 9.08
CA PHE A 21 5.22 -4.65 8.06
C PHE A 21 4.25 -3.59 8.59
N ILE A 22 3.83 -3.68 9.85
CA ILE A 22 2.96 -2.68 10.50
C ILE A 22 3.57 -2.30 11.86
N ASN A 23 4.85 -1.89 11.87
CA ASN A 23 5.33 -1.20 13.06
C ASN A 23 4.90 0.26 13.00
N ASN A 24 3.87 0.52 13.79
CA ASN A 24 3.24 1.79 14.04
C ASN A 24 4.25 2.80 14.64
N SER A 25 4.97 3.54 13.80
CA SER A 25 5.65 4.78 14.23
C SER A 25 4.61 5.87 14.43
N ARG A 26 3.94 5.81 15.59
CA ARG A 26 3.08 6.87 16.12
C ARG A 26 3.96 8.09 16.42
N ARG A 27 4.15 8.98 15.44
CA ARG A 27 4.63 10.34 15.68
C ARG A 27 3.41 11.24 15.77
N ASP A 28 3.03 11.52 17.01
CA ASP A 28 2.08 12.55 17.36
C ASP A 28 2.72 13.90 17.02
N THR A 29 2.34 14.48 15.89
CA THR A 29 2.54 15.90 15.62
C THR A 29 1.17 16.49 15.38
N THR A 30 0.57 16.95 16.47
CA THR A 30 -0.65 17.76 16.47
C THR A 30 -0.37 19.10 15.80
N MET A 31 -0.89 19.32 14.59
CA MET A 31 -1.26 20.64 14.08
C MET A 31 -2.63 20.50 13.40
N ASP A 32 -3.64 21.07 14.05
CA ASP A 32 -4.97 21.38 13.50
C ASP A 32 -5.85 20.20 13.03
N GLY A 33 -6.45 19.48 13.98
CA GLY A 33 -7.84 18.98 13.92
C GLY A 33 -8.28 17.99 12.81
N VAL A 34 -7.45 17.66 11.83
CA VAL A 34 -7.74 16.69 10.77
C VAL A 34 -6.69 15.58 10.90
N THR A 35 -7.08 14.45 11.50
CA THR A 35 -6.26 13.24 11.51
C THR A 35 -6.19 12.67 10.09
N VAL A 36 -5.29 13.21 9.26
CA VAL A 36 -4.90 12.55 8.02
C VAL A 36 -4.05 11.36 8.44
N GLU A 37 -4.67 10.18 8.49
CA GLU A 37 -4.01 8.91 8.74
C GLU A 37 -2.88 8.74 7.70
N THR A 38 -1.68 9.19 8.07
CA THR A 38 -0.54 9.22 7.16
C THR A 38 0.06 7.82 7.18
N ILE A 39 -0.43 6.97 6.29
CA ILE A 39 0.11 5.62 6.14
C ILE A 39 1.55 5.76 5.65
N VAL A 40 2.51 5.44 6.53
CA VAL A 40 3.94 5.47 6.21
C VAL A 40 4.31 4.15 5.54
N PHE A 41 4.42 4.16 4.21
CA PHE A 41 4.90 3.01 3.45
C PHE A 41 6.43 2.98 3.54
N GLU A 42 7.00 2.13 4.39
CA GLU A 42 8.45 1.99 4.56
C GLU A 42 9.13 1.60 3.23
N ASP A 43 8.47 0.75 2.43
CA ASP A 43 8.91 0.30 1.10
C ASP A 43 7.72 0.37 0.11
N ALA A 44 7.43 1.58 -0.38
CA ALA A 44 6.29 1.86 -1.25
C ALA A 44 6.42 1.19 -2.62
N GLU A 45 7.63 1.12 -3.17
CA GLU A 45 7.90 0.39 -4.41
C GLU A 45 7.56 -1.09 -4.25
N ARG A 46 8.00 -1.73 -3.16
CA ARG A 46 7.66 -3.14 -2.90
C ARG A 46 6.16 -3.33 -2.72
N PHE A 47 5.47 -2.42 -2.02
CA PHE A 47 4.02 -2.48 -1.88
C PHE A 47 3.32 -2.43 -3.24
N LEU A 48 3.69 -1.47 -4.10
CA LEU A 48 3.14 -1.38 -5.45
C LEU A 48 3.44 -2.64 -6.28
N ARG A 49 4.63 -3.23 -6.14
CA ARG A 49 4.99 -4.49 -6.81
C ARG A 49 4.12 -5.66 -6.38
N ILE A 50 3.88 -5.82 -5.08
CA ILE A 50 3.05 -6.90 -4.52
C ILE A 50 1.59 -6.73 -4.97
N HIS A 51 1.08 -5.50 -4.94
CA HIS A 51 -0.31 -5.20 -5.23
C HIS A 51 -0.59 -4.77 -6.68
N PHE A 52 0.42 -4.83 -7.56
CA PHE A 52 0.37 -4.33 -8.94
C PHE A 52 -0.86 -4.83 -9.72
N ALA A 53 -1.06 -6.15 -9.73
CA ALA A 53 -2.17 -6.77 -10.44
C ALA A 53 -3.53 -6.46 -9.79
N ALA A 54 -3.57 -6.33 -8.45
CA ALA A 54 -4.79 -6.02 -7.72
C ALA A 54 -5.27 -4.59 -8.01
N ILE A 55 -4.34 -3.63 -8.09
CA ILE A 55 -4.63 -2.23 -8.42
C ILE A 55 -5.20 -2.12 -9.85
N ILE A 56 -4.56 -2.78 -10.82
CA ILE A 56 -5.03 -2.80 -12.22
C ILE A 56 -6.42 -3.45 -12.33
N LYS A 57 -6.66 -4.52 -11.58
CA LYS A 57 -7.96 -5.22 -11.58
C LYS A 57 -9.07 -4.38 -10.94
N ALA A 58 -8.75 -3.64 -9.88
CA ALA A 58 -9.71 -2.81 -9.17
C ALA A 58 -10.23 -1.64 -10.02
N LYS A 59 -9.51 -1.22 -11.06
CA LYS A 59 -9.87 -0.10 -11.94
C LYS A 59 -10.37 1.12 -11.15
N PRO A 60 -9.59 1.63 -10.18
CA PRO A 60 -9.95 2.87 -9.50
C PRO A 60 -10.09 4.00 -10.52
N GLU A 61 -10.83 5.05 -10.15
CA GLU A 61 -10.94 6.27 -10.95
C GLU A 61 -9.56 6.93 -11.08
N TRP A 62 -8.81 6.52 -12.10
CA TRP A 62 -7.40 6.83 -12.28
C TRP A 62 -7.16 8.22 -12.85
N ASN A 63 -8.15 8.79 -13.52
CA ASN A 63 -8.06 10.14 -14.10
C ASN A 63 -7.76 11.20 -13.05
N TYR A 64 -8.39 11.12 -11.87
CA TYR A 64 -8.11 12.04 -10.75
C TYR A 64 -6.70 11.85 -10.19
N ILE A 65 -6.23 10.60 -10.10
CA ILE A 65 -4.87 10.29 -9.66
C ILE A 65 -3.85 10.88 -10.65
N LEU A 66 -4.09 10.75 -11.96
CA LEU A 66 -3.23 11.31 -13.00
C LEU A 66 -3.16 12.85 -12.95
N ASP A 67 -4.29 13.51 -12.72
CA ASP A 67 -4.35 14.97 -12.61
C ASP A 67 -3.53 15.47 -11.42
N GLU A 68 -3.68 14.81 -10.26
CA GLU A 68 -2.88 15.11 -9.06
C GLU A 68 -1.39 14.84 -9.25
N LEU A 69 -1.01 13.79 -9.99
CA LEU A 69 0.40 13.50 -10.30
C LEU A 69 1.04 14.59 -11.18
N VAL A 70 0.27 15.23 -12.06
CA VAL A 70 0.73 16.41 -12.83
C VAL A 70 0.78 17.63 -11.94
N SER A 71 -0.25 17.86 -11.12
CA SER A 71 -0.29 18.99 -10.19
C SER A 71 0.88 18.97 -9.21
N GLN A 72 1.34 17.79 -8.81
CA GLN A 72 2.51 17.62 -7.92
C GLN A 72 3.85 17.57 -8.69
N SER A 73 3.85 17.84 -10.00
CA SER A 73 5.03 17.80 -10.87
C SER A 73 5.78 16.46 -10.85
N ILE A 74 5.09 15.37 -10.49
CA ILE A 74 5.66 14.01 -10.56
C ILE A 74 5.67 13.56 -12.02
N PHE A 75 4.57 13.81 -12.73
CA PHE A 75 4.47 13.60 -14.17
C PHE A 75 4.50 14.92 -14.92
N THR A 76 5.07 14.87 -16.13
CA THR A 76 4.96 15.94 -17.11
C THR A 76 3.67 15.77 -17.91
N ASP A 77 3.19 16.86 -18.51
CA ASP A 77 2.02 16.84 -19.39
C ASP A 77 2.19 15.81 -20.53
N GLU A 78 3.40 15.70 -21.09
CA GLU A 78 3.73 14.71 -22.12
C GLU A 78 3.59 13.25 -21.62
N GLN A 79 4.03 12.96 -20.38
CA GLN A 79 3.88 11.63 -19.80
C GLN A 79 2.41 11.29 -19.55
N VAL A 80 1.61 12.26 -19.11
CA VAL A 80 0.15 12.05 -18.96
C VAL A 80 -0.54 11.90 -20.30
N ALA A 81 -0.18 12.69 -21.31
CA ALA A 81 -0.68 12.52 -22.67
C ALA A 81 -0.34 11.11 -23.21
N HIS A 82 0.87 10.61 -22.95
CA HIS A 82 1.28 9.26 -23.32
C HIS A 82 0.41 8.19 -22.62
N VAL A 83 0.16 8.33 -21.32
CA VAL A 83 -0.73 7.42 -20.57
C VAL A 83 -2.16 7.48 -21.10
N ARG A 84 -2.71 8.69 -21.26
CA ARG A 84 -4.08 8.93 -21.75
C ARG A 84 -4.26 8.55 -23.22
N SER A 85 -3.19 8.34 -23.97
CA SER A 85 -3.22 7.83 -25.35
C SER A 85 -3.83 6.42 -25.45
N SER A 86 -3.82 5.65 -24.35
CA SER A 86 -4.49 4.35 -24.31
C SER A 86 -5.96 4.48 -23.95
N ASP A 87 -6.88 3.95 -24.77
CA ASP A 87 -8.30 3.85 -24.43
C ASP A 87 -8.60 2.86 -23.29
N VAL A 88 -7.62 2.02 -22.91
CA VAL A 88 -7.78 0.97 -21.92
C VAL A 88 -7.26 1.45 -20.56
N VAL A 89 -8.17 1.77 -19.65
CA VAL A 89 -7.86 2.23 -18.26
C VAL A 89 -6.83 1.33 -17.55
N GLN A 90 -6.88 0.02 -17.78
CA GLN A 90 -5.92 -0.91 -17.18
C GLN A 90 -4.49 -0.70 -17.67
N GLU A 91 -4.32 -0.42 -18.96
CA GLU A 91 -3.02 -0.12 -19.54
C GLU A 91 -2.54 1.26 -19.08
N GLN A 92 -3.45 2.23 -18.90
CA GLN A 92 -3.12 3.53 -18.30
C GLN A 92 -2.55 3.36 -16.88
N ILE A 93 -3.26 2.60 -16.03
CA ILE A 93 -2.83 2.30 -14.65
C ILE A 93 -1.47 1.59 -14.67
N ARG A 94 -1.34 0.57 -15.52
CA ARG A 94 -0.12 -0.23 -15.65
C ARG A 94 1.09 0.61 -16.02
N GLU A 95 0.95 1.50 -17.02
CA GLU A 95 2.03 2.37 -17.46
C GLU A 95 2.38 3.40 -16.38
N THR A 96 1.37 4.01 -15.76
CA THR A 96 1.56 4.94 -14.63
C THR A 96 2.37 4.29 -13.51
N LEU A 97 1.98 3.09 -13.09
CA LEU A 97 2.68 2.33 -12.06
C LEU A 97 4.14 2.03 -12.45
N ARG A 98 4.37 1.62 -13.70
CA ARG A 98 5.74 1.38 -14.20
C ARG A 98 6.60 2.63 -14.19
N MET A 99 6.07 3.77 -14.65
CA MET A 99 6.81 5.02 -14.68
C MET A 99 7.15 5.50 -13.27
N ILE A 100 6.19 5.47 -12.35
CA ILE A 100 6.40 5.87 -10.94
C ILE A 100 7.43 4.97 -10.25
N MET A 101 7.37 3.66 -10.48
CA MET A 101 8.37 2.73 -9.95
C MET A 101 9.77 2.98 -10.52
N LYS A 102 9.90 3.49 -11.75
CA LYS A 102 11.20 3.88 -12.33
C LYS A 102 11.74 5.18 -11.74
N GLN A 103 10.87 6.09 -11.30
CA GLN A 103 11.28 7.35 -10.67
C GLN A 103 11.81 7.14 -9.24
N GLY A 104 11.31 6.12 -8.54
CA GLY A 104 11.85 5.68 -7.26
C GLY A 104 10.82 5.64 -6.13
N ASN A 105 11.30 5.31 -4.92
CA ASN A 105 10.43 5.02 -3.78
C ASN A 105 9.65 6.26 -3.29
N GLU A 106 10.16 7.47 -3.49
CA GLU A 106 9.47 8.71 -3.11
C GLU A 106 8.23 8.95 -3.98
N SER A 107 8.35 8.85 -5.31
CA SER A 107 7.19 8.89 -6.21
C SER A 107 6.18 7.79 -5.90
N CYS A 108 6.66 6.58 -5.56
CA CYS A 108 5.80 5.48 -5.13
C CYS A 108 4.99 5.85 -3.87
N ARG A 109 5.63 6.49 -2.88
CA ARG A 109 4.96 6.96 -1.66
C ARG A 109 3.88 7.97 -1.98
N THR A 110 4.17 8.96 -2.82
CA THR A 110 3.18 9.98 -3.18
C THR A 110 1.97 9.37 -3.89
N LEU A 111 2.19 8.42 -4.80
CA LEU A 111 1.09 7.69 -5.44
C LEU A 111 0.22 6.97 -4.41
N LEU A 112 0.82 6.26 -3.45
CA LEU A 112 0.06 5.53 -2.43
C LEU A 112 -0.72 6.47 -1.50
N GLN A 113 -0.17 7.66 -1.20
CA GLN A 113 -0.89 8.69 -0.46
C GLN A 113 -2.09 9.23 -1.26
N LEU A 114 -1.93 9.48 -2.55
CA LEU A 114 -3.02 9.88 -3.45
C LEU A 114 -4.09 8.80 -3.54
N MET A 115 -3.68 7.53 -3.71
CA MET A 115 -4.61 6.41 -3.70
C MET A 115 -5.34 6.28 -2.37
N ASN A 116 -4.69 6.53 -1.24
CA ASN A 116 -5.36 6.51 0.06
C ASN A 116 -6.36 7.65 0.24
N ARG A 117 -6.07 8.82 -0.34
CA ARG A 117 -6.95 9.99 -0.30
C ARG A 117 -8.19 9.81 -1.17
N HIS A 118 -8.03 9.32 -2.40
CA HIS A 118 -9.14 9.19 -3.35
C HIS A 118 -9.86 7.84 -3.25
N HIS A 119 -9.12 6.77 -2.93
CA HIS A 119 -9.63 5.40 -2.88
C HIS A 119 -9.25 4.70 -1.55
N PRO A 120 -9.65 5.27 -0.39
CA PRO A 120 -9.28 4.71 0.93
C PRO A 120 -9.78 3.28 1.12
N SER A 121 -10.93 2.93 0.53
CA SER A 121 -11.48 1.57 0.57
C SER A 121 -10.61 0.56 -0.18
N LEU A 122 -10.05 0.96 -1.32
CA LEU A 122 -9.12 0.13 -2.08
C LEU A 122 -7.82 -0.06 -1.30
N MET A 123 -7.26 1.03 -0.74
CA MET A 123 -6.04 0.95 0.05
C MET A 123 -6.19 0.11 1.30
N ARG A 124 -7.34 0.20 2.00
CA ARG A 124 -7.67 -0.72 3.10
C ARG A 124 -7.75 -2.17 2.61
N ALA A 125 -8.40 -2.45 1.49
CA ALA A 125 -8.48 -3.80 0.95
C ALA A 125 -7.11 -4.37 0.53
N LEU A 126 -6.18 -3.52 0.10
CA LEU A 126 -4.80 -3.91 -0.23
C LEU A 126 -3.92 -4.07 1.01
N ALA A 127 -4.11 -3.24 2.04
CA ALA A 127 -3.35 -3.28 3.29
C ALA A 127 -3.77 -4.41 4.22
N VAL A 128 -5.01 -4.90 4.13
CA VAL A 128 -5.46 -6.07 4.88
C VAL A 128 -4.72 -7.30 4.35
N PRO A 129 -3.90 -7.99 5.16
CA PRO A 129 -3.32 -9.25 4.75
C PRO A 129 -4.47 -10.20 4.42
N ALA A 130 -4.38 -10.94 3.30
CA ALA A 130 -5.38 -11.87 2.81
C ALA A 130 -5.62 -13.10 3.72
N ASN A 131 -5.57 -12.93 5.04
CA ASN A 131 -5.83 -13.94 6.06
C ASN A 131 -6.76 -13.44 7.17
N VAL A 132 -7.92 -12.90 6.80
CA VAL A 132 -9.12 -13.03 7.62
C VAL A 132 -10.22 -13.53 6.72
N GLY A 133 -10.31 -14.86 6.60
CA GLY A 133 -11.52 -15.50 6.08
C GLY A 133 -12.74 -14.95 6.85
N PRO A 134 -13.90 -14.83 6.19
CA PRO A 134 -15.09 -14.30 6.85
C PRO A 134 -15.43 -15.24 8.02
N PHE A 135 -15.32 -14.73 9.24
CA PHE A 135 -15.97 -15.36 10.39
C PHE A 135 -17.49 -15.23 10.19
N HIS A 136 -18.06 -16.09 9.34
CA HIS A 136 -19.43 -16.50 9.46
C HIS A 136 -19.48 -17.48 10.64
N ARG A 137 -19.82 -16.97 11.81
CA ARG A 137 -20.32 -17.79 12.91
C ARG A 137 -21.70 -17.24 13.27
N HIS A 138 -22.71 -17.80 12.62
CA HIS A 138 -24.08 -17.80 13.12
C HIS A 138 -24.23 -18.97 14.10
#